data_AF-A0A7C5E0X0-F1
#
_entry.id   AF-A0A7C5E0X0-F1
#
_cell.length_a   1.000
_cell.length_b   1.000
_cell.length_c   1.000
_cell.angle_alpha   90.00
_cell.angle_beta   90.00
_cell.angle_gamma   90.00
#
_symmetry.space_group_name_H-M   'P 1'
#
loop_
_entity.id
_entity.type
_entity.pdbx_description
1 polymer ?
#
loop_
_entity_poly.entity_id
_entity_poly.type
_entity_poly.pdbx_seq_one_letter_code
_entity_poly.pdbx_strand_id
1 'polypeptide(L)'
;MAQQYRKKYEFQSEIKQLLDILVYSLYKDKEVFVRELISNAVDALNKVQFELMTSSRVEDRDEELRINISFDRDRKKLIIEDTGIGMTRKDLMENIGTIAHSGTI
;
A
#
# COMPACT_ATOMS: atom_id res chain seq x y z
N MET A 1 26.73 -10.27 -3.51
CA MET A 1 26.38 -8.92 -3.04
C MET A 1 25.69 -8.18 -4.19
N ALA A 2 24.36 -8.22 -4.28
CA ALA A 2 23.64 -7.52 -5.34
C ALA A 2 23.66 -6.00 -5.04
N GLN A 3 24.23 -5.20 -5.95
CA GLN A 3 24.20 -3.75 -5.83
C GLN A 3 22.76 -3.25 -5.88
N GLN A 4 22.31 -2.65 -4.77
CA GLN A 4 20.99 -2.05 -4.65
C GLN A 4 20.97 -0.76 -5.48
N TYR A 5 20.42 -0.81 -6.70
CA TYR A 5 20.23 0.35 -7.56
C TYR A 5 19.16 1.30 -6.95
N ARG A 6 19.59 2.24 -6.13
CA ARG A 6 18.74 3.28 -5.56
C ARG A 6 18.45 4.35 -6.61
N LYS A 7 17.23 4.36 -7.16
CA LYS A 7 16.74 5.41 -8.07
C LYS A 7 15.80 6.36 -7.32
N LYS A 8 16.03 7.66 -7.43
CA LYS A 8 15.14 8.70 -6.88
C LYS A 8 14.13 9.10 -7.95
N TYR A 9 12.91 9.36 -7.52
CA TYR A 9 11.81 9.85 -8.36
C TYR A 9 11.19 11.06 -7.66
N GLU A 10 10.70 12.03 -8.43
CA GLU A 10 9.99 13.18 -7.88
C GLU A 10 8.48 13.00 -8.08
N PHE A 11 7.72 13.40 -7.07
CA PHE A 11 6.27 13.54 -7.20
C PHE A 11 5.93 14.62 -8.24
N GLN A 12 4.86 14.38 -8.98
CA GLN A 12 4.27 15.38 -9.86
C GLN A 12 3.79 16.61 -9.06
N SER A 13 3.73 17.77 -9.71
CA SER A 13 3.40 19.06 -9.08
C SER A 13 2.06 19.04 -8.35
N GLU A 14 1.08 18.34 -8.90
CA GLU A 14 -0.29 18.24 -8.40
C GLU A 14 -0.34 17.44 -7.09
N ILE A 15 0.49 16.39 -6.98
CA ILE A 15 0.56 15.54 -5.78
C ILE A 15 1.24 16.27 -4.64
N LYS A 16 2.28 17.06 -4.92
CA LYS A 16 2.94 17.86 -3.87
C LYS A 16 1.92 18.78 -3.17
N GLN A 17 1.06 19.45 -3.94
CA GLN A 17 -0.01 20.30 -3.42
C GLN A 17 -1.05 19.49 -2.63
N LEU A 18 -1.45 18.32 -3.12
CA LEU A 18 -2.40 17.45 -2.41
C LEU A 18 -1.83 16.93 -1.08
N LEU A 19 -0.57 16.50 -1.07
CA LEU A 19 0.12 16.04 0.14
C LEU A 19 0.15 17.14 1.20
N ASP A 20 0.45 18.39 0.81
CA ASP A 20 0.43 19.51 1.74
C ASP A 20 -0.95 19.68 2.41
N ILE A 21 -2.04 19.59 1.64
CA ILE A 21 -3.42 19.68 2.18
C ILE A 21 -3.75 18.50 3.09
N LEU A 22 -3.43 17.27 2.66
CA LEU A 22 -3.72 16.05 3.41
C LEU A 22 -2.98 16.04 4.75
N VAL A 23 -1.74 16.52 4.77
CA VAL A 23 -0.96 16.65 6.01
C VAL A 23 -1.70 17.51 7.03
N TYR A 24 -2.25 18.66 6.64
CA TYR A 24 -3.05 19.51 7.53
C TYR A 24 -4.32 18.81 8.04
N SER A 25 -5.04 18.07 7.18
CA SER A 25 -6.24 17.32 7.58
C SER A 25 -5.92 16.18 8.56
N LEU A 26 -4.82 15.45 8.31
CA LEU A 26 -4.39 14.33 9.14
C LEU A 26 -3.90 14.76 10.53
N TYR A 27 -3.52 16.02 10.72
CA TYR A 27 -3.20 16.55 12.05
C TYR A 27 -4.42 16.63 12.97
N LYS A 28 -5.62 16.74 12.40
CA LYS A 28 -6.88 16.83 13.15
C LYS A 28 -7.41 15.46 13.54
N ASP A 29 -7.46 14.54 12.59
CA ASP A 29 -8.02 13.19 12.76
C ASP A 29 -6.95 12.14 12.43
N LYS A 30 -6.01 11.95 13.36
CA LYS A 30 -4.79 11.13 13.16
C LYS A 30 -5.08 9.64 13.00
N GLU A 31 -6.27 9.19 13.37
CA GLU A 31 -6.71 7.81 13.20
C GLU A 31 -7.07 7.47 11.75
N VAL A 32 -7.35 8.48 10.92
CA VAL A 32 -7.80 8.29 9.54
C VAL A 32 -6.77 7.53 8.71
N PHE A 33 -5.48 7.84 8.83
CA PHE A 33 -4.46 7.15 8.01
C PHE A 33 -4.41 5.64 8.31
N VAL A 34 -4.66 5.23 9.55
CA VAL A 34 -4.68 3.81 9.92
C VAL A 34 -5.87 3.12 9.25
N ARG A 35 -7.04 3.76 9.27
CA ARG A 35 -8.23 3.25 8.57
C ARG A 35 -7.97 3.09 7.06
N GLU A 36 -7.38 4.09 6.42
CA GLU A 36 -7.09 4.04 4.98
C GLU A 36 -6.07 2.93 4.65
N LEU A 37 -5.02 2.75 5.46
CA LEU A 37 -4.05 1.67 5.26
C LEU A 37 -4.68 0.28 5.44
N ILE A 38 -5.56 0.11 6.42
CA ILE A 38 -6.29 -1.15 6.60
C ILE A 38 -7.24 -1.40 5.42
N SER A 39 -7.93 -0.37 4.92
CA SER A 39 -8.80 -0.49 3.74
C SER A 39 -8.02 -0.97 2.52
N ASN A 40 -6.86 -0.36 2.25
CA ASN A 40 -5.98 -0.77 1.15
C ASN A 40 -5.50 -2.22 1.28
N ALA A 41 -5.17 -2.65 2.49
CA ALA A 41 -4.78 -4.03 2.77
C ALA A 41 -5.94 -5.02 2.53
N VAL A 42 -7.16 -4.67 2.96
CA VAL A 42 -8.37 -5.47 2.68
C VAL A 42 -8.61 -5.59 1.17
N ASP A 43 -8.47 -4.51 0.41
CA ASP A 43 -8.61 -4.55 -1.06
C ASP A 43 -7.55 -5.43 -1.72
N ALA A 44 -6.31 -5.41 -1.21
CA ALA A 44 -5.24 -6.26 -1.70
C ALA A 44 -5.51 -7.74 -1.45
N LEU A 45 -6.05 -8.10 -0.27
CA LEU A 45 -6.46 -9.47 0.06
C LEU A 45 -7.65 -9.93 -0.78
N ASN A 46 -8.64 -9.07 -1.00
CA ASN A 46 -9.82 -9.38 -1.82
C ASN A 46 -9.43 -9.67 -3.27
N LYS A 47 -8.44 -8.96 -3.82
CA LYS A 47 -7.89 -9.25 -5.16
C LYS A 47 -7.29 -10.65 -5.22
N VAL A 48 -6.55 -11.08 -4.19
CA VAL A 48 -6.03 -12.46 -4.13
C VAL A 48 -7.16 -13.47 -4.05
N GLN A 49 -8.18 -13.24 -3.22
CA GLN A 49 -9.35 -14.13 -3.15
C GLN A 49 -10.05 -14.27 -4.50
N PHE A 50 -10.25 -13.16 -5.21
CA PHE A 50 -10.85 -13.17 -6.54
C PHE A 50 -10.01 -13.97 -7.54
N GLU A 51 -8.69 -13.77 -7.57
CA GLU A 51 -7.78 -14.53 -8.43
C GLU A 51 -7.75 -16.03 -8.06
N LEU A 52 -7.80 -16.39 -6.78
CA LEU A 52 -7.88 -17.78 -6.35
C LEU A 52 -9.17 -18.48 -6.83
N MET A 53 -10.28 -17.74 -6.87
CA MET A 53 -11.58 -18.25 -7.32
C MET A 53 -11.68 -18.33 -8.85
N THR A 54 -11.02 -17.44 -9.59
CA THR A 54 -11.16 -17.32 -11.05
C THR A 54 -10.00 -17.94 -11.83
N SER A 55 -8.83 -18.06 -11.22
CA SER A 55 -7.57 -18.46 -11.85
C SER A 55 -6.95 -19.66 -11.11
N SER A 56 -6.66 -20.76 -11.82
CA SER A 56 -5.95 -21.93 -11.25
C SER A 56 -4.45 -21.71 -11.01
N ARG A 57 -3.96 -20.47 -11.12
CA ARG A 57 -2.55 -20.11 -11.33
C ARG A 57 -1.89 -19.32 -10.21
N VAL A 58 -2.57 -19.13 -9.07
CA VAL A 58 -1.92 -18.54 -7.89
C VAL A 58 -0.98 -19.61 -7.30
N GLU A 59 0.32 -19.42 -7.51
CA GLU A 59 1.35 -20.10 -6.73
C GLU A 59 1.21 -19.60 -5.27
N ASP A 60 1.27 -20.51 -4.30
CA ASP A 60 0.95 -20.29 -2.87
C ASP A 60 -0.53 -20.17 -2.49
N ARG A 61 -1.36 -21.13 -2.96
CA ARG A 61 -2.73 -21.34 -2.46
C ARG A 61 -2.84 -21.58 -0.94
N ASP A 62 -1.73 -21.88 -0.29
CA ASP A 62 -1.68 -22.25 1.13
C ASP A 62 -1.24 -21.09 2.05
N GLU A 63 -0.89 -19.91 1.51
CA GLU A 63 -0.59 -18.76 2.37
C GLU A 63 -1.87 -18.18 3.00
N GLU A 64 -1.89 -18.09 4.32
CA GLU A 64 -3.00 -17.51 5.07
C GLU A 64 -3.12 -16.01 4.79
N LEU A 65 -4.25 -15.62 4.19
CA LEU A 65 -4.63 -14.22 3.96
C LEU A 65 -4.84 -13.48 5.27
N ARG A 66 -3.94 -12.54 5.58
CA ARG A 66 -3.96 -11.79 6.84
C ARG A 66 -3.40 -10.38 6.72
N ILE A 67 -3.78 -9.56 7.70
CA ILE A 67 -3.18 -8.25 7.96
C ILE A 67 -2.52 -8.33 9.34
N ASN A 68 -1.22 -8.11 9.40
CA ASN A 68 -0.46 -8.04 10.63
C ASN A 68 -0.20 -6.56 10.99
N ILE A 69 -0.44 -6.21 12.25
CA ILE A 69 -0.18 -4.86 12.78
C ILE A 69 0.76 -5.00 13.97
N SER A 70 1.94 -4.39 13.86
CA SER A 70 2.96 -4.44 14.90
C SER A 70 3.59 -3.08 15.19
N PHE A 71 4.20 -2.96 16.37
CA PHE A 71 4.82 -1.73 16.84
C PHE A 71 6.28 -1.98 17.22
N ASP A 72 7.19 -1.23 16.60
CA ASP A 72 8.58 -1.16 17.00
C ASP A 72 8.77 0.13 17.81
N ARG A 73 8.75 0.00 19.14
CA ARG A 73 8.84 1.16 20.06
C ARG A 73 10.19 1.84 20.01
N ASP A 74 11.26 1.09 19.83
CA ASP A 74 12.63 1.60 19.81
C ASP A 74 12.86 2.46 18.57
N ARG A 75 12.34 2.02 17.42
CA ARG A 75 12.44 2.74 16.14
C ARG A 75 11.26 3.67 15.89
N LYS A 76 10.30 3.75 16.81
CA LYS A 76 9.05 4.52 16.71
C LYS A 76 8.28 4.24 15.43
N LYS A 77 8.12 2.96 15.08
CA LYS A 77 7.40 2.52 13.87
C LYS A 77 6.09 1.83 14.21
N LEU A 78 5.05 2.20 13.46
CA LEU A 78 3.89 1.37 13.22
C LEU A 78 4.13 0.62 11.92
N ILE A 79 3.94 -0.70 11.94
CA ILE A 79 4.16 -1.59 10.82
C ILE A 79 2.81 -2.26 10.52
N ILE A 80 2.33 -2.11 9.29
CA ILE A 80 1.13 -2.77 8.76
C ILE A 80 1.59 -3.59 7.56
N GLU A 81 1.40 -4.90 7.64
CA GLU A 81 1.84 -5.86 6.63
C GLU A 81 0.63 -6.69 6.20
N ASP A 82 0.38 -6.77 4.90
CA ASP A 82 -0.64 -7.65 4.33
C ASP A 82 0.01 -8.74 3.47
N THR A 83 -0.69 -9.86 3.33
CA THR A 83 -0.36 -10.94 2.40
C THR A 83 -1.24 -10.88 1.14
N GLY A 84 -1.58 -9.66 0.71
CA GLY A 84 -2.39 -9.41 -0.47
C GLY A 84 -1.59 -9.53 -1.76
N ILE A 85 -2.18 -9.07 -2.86
CA ILE A 85 -1.64 -9.25 -4.23
C ILE A 85 -0.29 -8.54 -4.44
N GLY A 86 0.08 -7.62 -3.54
CA GLY A 86 1.29 -6.83 -3.63
C GLY A 86 1.29 -5.86 -4.81
N MET A 87 2.46 -5.31 -5.12
CA MET A 87 2.67 -4.39 -6.23
C MET A 87 4.01 -4.67 -6.91
N THR A 88 4.01 -4.69 -8.24
CA THR A 88 5.25 -4.69 -9.00
C THR A 88 5.93 -3.33 -8.95
N ARG A 89 7.19 -3.25 -9.41
CA ARG A 89 7.89 -1.96 -9.55
C ARG A 89 7.11 -0.96 -10.41
N LYS A 90 6.43 -1.44 -11.45
CA LYS A 90 5.62 -0.60 -12.34
C LYS A 90 4.42 -0.02 -11.59
N ASP A 91 3.68 -0.88 -10.89
CA ASP A 91 2.52 -0.50 -10.09
C ASP A 91 2.90 0.52 -9.00
N LEU A 92 4.06 0.37 -8.37
CA LEU A 92 4.56 1.34 -7.40
C LEU A 92 4.79 2.73 -8.02
N MET A 93 5.34 2.80 -9.24
CA MET A 93 5.53 4.09 -9.92
C MET A 93 4.20 4.71 -10.33
N GLU A 94 3.22 3.91 -10.75
CA GLU A 94 1.92 4.36 -11.27
C GLU A 94 0.91 4.70 -10.15
N ASN A 95 0.96 4.00 -9.01
CA ASN A 95 -0.06 4.16 -7.96
C ASN A 95 0.41 5.03 -6.80
N ILE A 96 1.71 5.06 -6.51
CA ILE A 96 2.28 5.86 -5.40
C ILE A 96 2.97 7.12 -5.93
N GLY A 97 3.62 7.04 -7.09
CA GLY A 97 4.38 8.14 -7.70
C GLY A 97 3.55 9.13 -8.53
N THR A 98 2.35 8.73 -8.93
CA THR A 98 1.39 9.52 -9.72
C THR A 98 0.05 9.60 -9.00
N ILE A 99 -0.83 10.53 -9.41
CA ILE A 99 -2.13 10.78 -8.75
C ILE A 99 -2.84 9.43 -8.63
N ALA A 100 -3.00 8.94 -7.40
CA ALA A 100 -3.72 7.71 -7.11
C ALA A 100 -5.09 7.81 -7.79
N HIS A 101 -5.27 7.12 -8.91
CA HIS A 101 -6.60 6.82 -9.38
C HIS A 101 -7.14 5.84 -8.34
N SER A 102 -8.03 6.33 -7.47
CA SER A 102 -8.98 5.47 -6.78
C SER A 102 -9.76 4.74 -7.87
N GLY A 103 -9.21 3.62 -8.33
CA GLY A 103 -9.86 2.69 -9.24
C GLY A 103 -10.90 1.91 -8.44
N THR A 104 -11.91 2.61 -7.96
CA THR A 104 -13.14 2.02 -7.46
C THR A 104 -14.26 2.93 -7.94
N ILE A 105 -14.68 2.69 -9.19
CA ILE A 105 -16.00 3.09 -9.69
C ILE A 105 -16.82 1.82 -9.72
#